data_AF-A0A8H5J5C6-F1
#
_entry.id   AF-A0A8H5J5C6-F1
#
_cell.length_a   1.000
_cell.length_b   1.000
_cell.length_c   1.000
_cell.angle_alpha   90.00
_cell.angle_beta   90.00
_cell.angle_gamma   90.00
#
_symmetry.space_group_name_H-M   'P 1'
#
loop_
_entity.id
_entity.type
_entity.pdbx_description
1 polymer ?
#
loop_
_entity_poly.entity_id
_entity_poly.type
_entity_poly.pdbx_seq_one_letter_code
_entity_poly.pdbx_strand_id
1 'polypeptide(L)'
;MLQTVNKHGFDAVSQAVLKLLSDKVYESTNIARQRFPDLFEPSASQKAVETSEKAATTSQKAAKAAPEAEVATTEQAVVNGMHKAGPDENQNICKSQEYPVIVHVPSDSTASDTVGSSGSPGPFPVHLPFPTEHLLMEKLQKTLEFACYQYGMREFQSTMKKHNWDCPEAVELSRWTERLGQEGKLKQDGFSKPLKELLQSIARIRHTAVHRVRTDSSGLQRFLADAEDLARALGDDTYIKAISKIRSDTESVITELTETKKSLRLQLDEAQEEIAKRRAELDQQEQKNLRHMEREDEKYCALAGEKLQKALNLIGSFAVAPETGGVTLNGDGDTGTDDSNLDHAEHFEDCFES
;
A
#
# COMPACT_ATOMS: atom_id res chain seq x y z
N MET A 1 -12.03 -19.47 -6.79
CA MET A 1 -11.12 -20.19 -7.72
C MET A 1 -11.14 -21.71 -7.49
N LEU A 2 -10.87 -22.20 -6.27
CA LEU A 2 -10.91 -23.63 -5.93
C LEU A 2 -12.24 -24.34 -6.28
N GLN A 3 -13.39 -23.71 -6.02
CA GLN A 3 -14.71 -24.27 -6.39
C GLN A 3 -14.93 -24.41 -7.91
N THR A 4 -14.40 -23.48 -8.70
CA THR A 4 -14.52 -23.48 -10.17
C THR A 4 -13.61 -24.53 -10.81
N VAL A 5 -12.38 -24.65 -10.30
CA VAL A 5 -11.39 -25.65 -10.75
C VAL A 5 -11.89 -27.07 -10.42
N ASN A 6 -12.47 -27.29 -9.24
CA ASN A 6 -13.05 -28.60 -8.88
C ASN A 6 -14.26 -28.98 -9.74
N LYS A 7 -15.01 -27.99 -10.25
CA LYS A 7 -16.22 -28.22 -11.05
C LYS A 7 -15.95 -28.41 -12.54
N HIS A 8 -14.96 -27.70 -13.08
CA HIS A 8 -14.70 -27.64 -14.52
C HIS A 8 -13.36 -28.24 -14.95
N GLY A 9 -12.52 -28.65 -14.00
CA GLY A 9 -11.18 -29.18 -14.26
C GLY A 9 -10.15 -28.06 -14.47
N PHE A 10 -8.90 -28.33 -14.06
CA PHE A 10 -7.82 -27.36 -14.13
C PHE A 10 -7.51 -26.92 -15.56
N ASP A 11 -7.45 -27.86 -16.51
CA ASP A 11 -7.05 -27.58 -17.89
C ASP A 11 -8.07 -26.69 -18.61
N ALA A 12 -9.37 -26.92 -18.40
CA ALA A 12 -10.42 -26.10 -19.01
C ALA A 12 -10.42 -24.68 -18.44
N VAL A 13 -10.20 -24.53 -17.12
CA VAL A 13 -10.09 -23.21 -16.48
C VAL A 13 -8.83 -22.48 -16.94
N SER A 14 -7.69 -23.18 -17.03
CA SER A 14 -6.42 -22.64 -17.51
C SER A 14 -6.52 -22.14 -18.95
N GLN A 15 -7.11 -22.94 -19.85
CA GLN A 15 -7.32 -22.54 -21.24
C GLN A 15 -8.27 -21.34 -21.37
N ALA A 16 -9.34 -21.29 -20.57
CA ALA A 16 -10.24 -20.14 -20.57
C ALA A 16 -9.53 -18.85 -20.09
N VAL A 17 -8.73 -18.93 -19.02
CA VAL A 17 -7.97 -17.79 -18.51
C VAL A 17 -6.92 -17.33 -19.51
N LEU A 18 -6.17 -18.26 -20.12
CA LEU A 18 -5.19 -17.95 -21.15
C LEU A 18 -5.82 -17.26 -22.37
N LYS A 19 -7.02 -17.69 -22.77
CA LYS A 19 -7.76 -17.04 -23.86
C LYS A 19 -8.20 -15.62 -23.50
N LEU A 20 -8.65 -15.38 -22.27
CA LEU A 20 -9.03 -14.03 -21.81
C LEU A 20 -7.83 -13.09 -21.68
N LEU A 21 -6.67 -13.62 -21.30
CA LEU A 21 -5.42 -12.87 -21.28
C LEU A 21 -4.94 -12.54 -22.71
N SER A 22 -4.97 -13.52 -23.62
CA SER A 22 -4.64 -13.31 -25.04
C SER A 22 -5.55 -12.28 -25.70
N ASP A 23 -6.83 -12.27 -25.34
CA ASP A 23 -7.83 -11.34 -25.85
C ASP A 23 -7.81 -9.98 -25.12
N LYS A 24 -6.81 -9.74 -24.24
CA LYS A 24 -6.56 -8.47 -23.53
C LYS A 24 -7.76 -7.93 -22.76
N VAL A 25 -8.64 -8.83 -22.31
CA VAL A 25 -9.90 -8.48 -21.65
C VAL A 25 -9.67 -7.66 -20.37
N TYR A 26 -8.55 -7.88 -19.68
CA TYR A 26 -8.20 -7.19 -18.44
C TYR A 26 -7.46 -5.86 -18.66
N GLU A 27 -7.02 -5.57 -19.90
CA GLU A 27 -6.29 -4.34 -20.22
C GLU A 27 -7.24 -3.16 -20.52
N SER A 28 -8.51 -3.43 -20.86
CA SER A 28 -9.48 -2.39 -21.20
C SER A 28 -10.91 -2.75 -20.83
N THR A 29 -11.58 -1.83 -20.12
CA THR A 29 -13.00 -1.94 -19.79
C THR A 29 -13.88 -2.02 -21.05
N ASN A 30 -13.47 -1.40 -22.16
CA ASN A 30 -14.21 -1.48 -23.42
C ASN A 30 -14.16 -2.89 -24.02
N ILE A 31 -12.98 -3.53 -24.02
CA ILE A 31 -12.79 -4.91 -24.50
C ILE A 31 -13.56 -5.89 -23.61
N ALA A 32 -13.49 -5.71 -22.28
CA ALA A 32 -14.28 -6.51 -21.34
C ALA A 32 -15.79 -6.39 -21.61
N ARG A 33 -16.27 -5.18 -21.89
CA ARG A 33 -17.69 -4.91 -22.16
C ARG A 33 -18.18 -5.49 -23.48
N GLN A 34 -17.34 -5.50 -24.52
CA GLN A 34 -17.67 -6.17 -25.78
C GLN A 34 -17.75 -7.69 -25.62
N ARG A 35 -16.88 -8.27 -24.79
CA ARG A 35 -16.79 -9.72 -24.56
C ARG A 35 -17.86 -10.24 -23.60
N PHE A 36 -18.23 -9.44 -22.61
CA PHE A 36 -19.20 -9.78 -21.56
C PHE A 36 -20.20 -8.64 -21.33
N PRO A 37 -21.07 -8.34 -22.32
CA PRO A 37 -22.00 -7.21 -22.23
C PRO A 37 -22.92 -7.31 -21.01
N ASP A 38 -23.34 -8.52 -20.66
CA ASP A 38 -24.25 -8.81 -19.53
C ASP A 38 -23.70 -8.40 -18.16
N LEU A 39 -22.37 -8.33 -18.00
CA LEU A 39 -21.73 -7.89 -16.74
C LEU A 39 -21.84 -6.37 -16.54
N PHE A 40 -22.14 -5.62 -17.60
CA PHE A 40 -22.19 -4.17 -17.61
C PHE A 40 -23.58 -3.61 -17.92
N GLU A 41 -24.58 -4.48 -18.10
CA GLU A 41 -25.97 -4.05 -18.14
C GLU A 41 -26.47 -3.80 -16.70
N PRO A 42 -27.05 -2.63 -16.42
CA PRO A 42 -27.64 -2.37 -15.12
C PRO A 42 -28.87 -3.26 -14.95
N SER A 43 -28.76 -4.26 -14.08
CA SER A 43 -29.91 -4.97 -13.56
C SER A 43 -30.93 -3.96 -13.02
N ALA A 44 -32.23 -4.21 -13.21
CA ALA A 44 -33.32 -3.35 -12.73
C ALA A 44 -33.23 -3.03 -11.22
N SER A 45 -32.42 -3.78 -10.46
CA SER A 45 -32.14 -3.57 -9.04
C SER A 45 -31.08 -2.48 -8.73
N GLN A 46 -30.34 -1.96 -9.71
CA GLN A 46 -29.32 -0.90 -9.49
C GLN A 46 -29.86 0.53 -9.68
N LYS A 47 -31.07 0.70 -10.24
CA LYS A 47 -31.72 2.02 -10.39
C LYS A 47 -32.13 2.69 -9.06
N ALA A 48 -32.13 1.96 -7.94
CA ALA A 48 -32.56 2.48 -6.64
C ALA A 48 -31.43 3.10 -5.80
N VAL A 49 -30.15 2.89 -6.13
CA VAL A 49 -29.03 3.37 -5.31
C VAL A 49 -28.40 4.64 -5.88
N GLU A 50 -28.39 4.82 -7.21
CA GLU A 50 -27.87 6.05 -7.85
C GLU A 50 -28.80 7.28 -7.72
N THR A 51 -30.02 7.10 -7.20
CA THR A 51 -30.96 8.20 -6.94
C THR A 51 -30.81 8.84 -5.55
N SER A 52 -29.91 8.33 -4.68
CA SER A 52 -29.69 8.89 -3.33
C SER A 52 -28.49 9.85 -3.22
N GLU A 53 -27.56 9.88 -4.18
CA GLU A 53 -26.33 10.69 -4.07
C GLU A 53 -26.37 12.02 -4.86
N LYS A 54 -27.40 12.26 -5.67
CA LYS A 54 -27.55 13.50 -6.46
C LYS A 54 -28.50 14.55 -5.87
N ALA A 55 -29.08 14.34 -4.69
CA ALA A 55 -30.04 15.26 -4.08
C ALA A 55 -29.47 16.18 -2.97
N ALA A 56 -28.21 16.02 -2.55
CA ALA A 56 -27.66 16.79 -1.41
C ALA A 56 -26.84 18.05 -1.80
N THR A 57 -26.49 18.24 -3.07
CA THR A 57 -25.52 19.30 -3.47
C THR A 57 -26.16 20.55 -4.10
N THR A 58 -27.48 20.73 -4.03
CA THR A 58 -28.10 21.96 -4.56
C THR A 58 -29.32 22.36 -3.74
N SER A 59 -29.09 22.87 -2.54
CA SER A 59 -29.94 23.92 -1.91
C SER A 59 -29.37 24.29 -0.55
N GLN A 60 -28.35 25.14 -0.50
CA GLN A 60 -28.13 26.04 0.64
C GLN A 60 -27.18 27.18 0.24
N LYS A 61 -27.70 28.06 -0.62
CA LYS A 61 -27.24 29.44 -0.74
C LYS A 61 -28.45 30.36 -0.88
N ALA A 62 -29.16 30.59 0.22
CA ALA A 62 -29.99 31.79 0.43
C ALA A 62 -30.43 31.92 1.89
N ALA A 63 -30.16 33.11 2.46
CA ALA A 63 -30.89 33.78 3.53
C ALA A 63 -30.81 33.24 4.99
N LYS A 64 -29.73 33.63 5.67
CA LYS A 64 -29.71 34.62 6.78
C LYS A 64 -31.08 34.97 7.43
N ALA A 65 -31.29 34.57 8.69
CA ALA A 65 -31.84 35.40 9.77
C ALA A 65 -31.77 34.65 11.12
N ALA A 66 -31.07 35.26 12.10
CA ALA A 66 -31.16 34.97 13.54
C ALA A 66 -32.42 35.66 14.14
N PRO A 67 -32.68 35.71 15.47
CA PRO A 67 -31.96 35.17 16.62
C PRO A 67 -32.85 34.57 17.75
N GLU A 68 -32.23 34.35 18.93
CA GLU A 68 -32.81 34.28 20.30
C GLU A 68 -33.46 32.95 20.74
N ALA A 69 -33.31 32.44 21.97
CA ALA A 69 -32.59 32.80 23.19
C ALA A 69 -32.58 31.58 24.16
N GLU A 70 -31.60 31.56 25.08
CA GLU A 70 -31.51 31.04 26.48
C GLU A 70 -32.38 29.83 26.96
N VAL A 71 -32.02 29.00 27.95
CA VAL A 71 -31.50 29.24 29.31
C VAL A 71 -30.92 27.91 29.85
N ALA A 72 -29.93 28.06 30.75
CA ALA A 72 -29.20 27.07 31.54
C ALA A 72 -30.05 26.23 32.52
N THR A 73 -29.40 25.21 33.13
CA THR A 73 -29.20 24.99 34.60
C THR A 73 -29.02 23.48 34.85
N THR A 74 -27.81 22.97 35.11
CA THR A 74 -27.16 22.73 36.43
C THR A 74 -27.95 21.79 37.36
N GLU A 75 -27.34 20.66 37.78
CA GLU A 75 -26.94 20.38 39.18
C GLU A 75 -26.70 18.88 39.45
N GLN A 76 -25.58 18.64 40.14
CA GLN A 76 -25.17 17.39 40.77
C GLN A 76 -25.78 17.26 42.18
N ALA A 77 -25.61 16.06 42.74
CA ALA A 77 -25.20 15.77 44.14
C ALA A 77 -26.27 15.00 44.95
N VAL A 78 -25.94 13.80 45.47
CA VAL A 78 -25.54 13.53 46.90
C VAL A 78 -26.82 13.13 47.70
N VAL A 79 -26.94 12.13 48.60
CA VAL A 79 -26.04 11.34 49.46
C VAL A 79 -26.79 10.13 50.08
N ASN A 80 -25.99 9.15 50.55
CA ASN A 80 -26.04 8.38 51.82
C ASN A 80 -27.17 7.41 52.23
N GLY A 81 -26.69 6.20 52.60
CA GLY A 81 -26.78 5.63 53.97
C GLY A 81 -27.72 4.41 54.14
N MET A 82 -27.54 3.44 55.04
CA MET A 82 -26.43 2.98 55.90
C MET A 82 -26.87 1.65 56.62
N HIS A 83 -25.92 0.76 56.98
CA HIS A 83 -25.98 -0.35 58.01
C HIS A 83 -26.81 -1.63 57.70
N LYS A 84 -26.47 -2.88 58.08
CA LYS A 84 -25.60 -3.46 59.14
C LYS A 84 -25.41 -5.01 58.98
N ALA A 85 -24.36 -5.56 59.63
CA ALA A 85 -24.14 -6.92 60.18
C ALA A 85 -23.60 -8.07 59.26
N GLY A 86 -22.43 -8.65 59.62
CA GLY A 86 -21.79 -9.85 59.03
C GLY A 86 -22.07 -11.13 59.85
N PRO A 87 -21.18 -12.15 59.93
CA PRO A 87 -19.96 -12.49 59.15
C PRO A 87 -19.99 -13.94 58.57
N ASP A 88 -19.14 -14.28 57.58
CA ASP A 88 -18.23 -15.46 57.68
C ASP A 88 -17.27 -15.64 56.47
N GLU A 89 -16.09 -16.15 56.81
CA GLU A 89 -15.09 -16.96 56.08
C GLU A 89 -14.67 -16.74 54.59
N ASN A 90 -13.33 -16.64 54.45
CA ASN A 90 -12.47 -17.28 53.44
C ASN A 90 -12.73 -17.06 51.93
N GLN A 91 -11.91 -16.23 51.29
CA GLN A 91 -10.85 -16.70 50.36
C GLN A 91 -10.15 -15.55 49.62
N ASN A 92 -8.84 -15.72 49.53
CA ASN A 92 -7.83 -14.98 48.80
C ASN A 92 -8.10 -14.99 47.28
N ILE A 93 -8.05 -13.84 46.59
CA ILE A 93 -7.67 -13.68 45.15
C ILE A 93 -7.57 -12.19 44.74
N CYS A 94 -6.54 -11.92 43.91
CA CYS A 94 -6.30 -10.79 43.01
C CYS A 94 -6.10 -9.38 43.57
N LYS A 95 -4.82 -9.02 43.79
CA LYS A 95 -4.35 -7.67 43.48
C LYS A 95 -3.93 -7.62 42.03
N SER A 96 -4.81 -7.12 41.17
CA SER A 96 -4.44 -6.61 39.85
C SER A 96 -3.67 -5.31 40.06
N GLN A 97 -2.40 -5.28 39.65
CA GLN A 97 -1.69 -4.02 39.43
C GLN A 97 -1.64 -3.75 37.93
N GLU A 98 -2.26 -2.63 37.59
CA GLU A 98 -2.34 -2.01 36.28
C GLU A 98 -0.98 -1.54 35.79
N TYR A 99 -0.72 -1.73 34.49
CA TYR A 99 0.29 -1.02 33.72
C TYR A 99 -0.35 -0.54 32.42
N PRO A 100 0.10 0.59 31.83
CA PRO A 100 -0.77 1.50 31.12
C PRO A 100 -1.09 1.05 29.69
N VAL A 101 -2.37 1.16 29.35
CA VAL A 101 -2.90 1.11 27.98
C VAL A 101 -2.52 2.41 27.28
N ILE A 102 -1.67 2.34 26.24
CA ILE A 102 -1.53 3.44 25.29
C ILE A 102 -2.76 3.40 24.39
N VAL A 103 -3.74 4.24 24.72
CA VAL A 103 -4.88 4.55 23.87
C VAL A 103 -4.42 5.61 22.86
N HIS A 104 -4.36 5.26 21.56
CA HIS A 104 -4.29 6.26 20.50
C HIS A 104 -5.72 6.55 20.04
N VAL A 105 -6.28 7.67 20.51
CA VAL A 105 -7.50 8.26 19.95
C VAL A 105 -7.09 9.09 18.73
N PRO A 106 -7.75 8.94 17.56
CA PRO A 106 -7.57 9.84 16.45
C PRO A 106 -8.42 11.10 16.69
N SER A 107 -7.78 12.26 16.80
CA SER A 107 -8.44 13.56 16.69
C SER A 107 -8.16 14.15 15.33
N ASP A 108 -9.23 14.62 14.72
CA ASP A 108 -9.33 15.09 13.35
C ASP A 108 -8.91 16.58 13.22
N SER A 109 -8.37 16.89 12.04
CA SER A 109 -8.34 18.19 11.35
C SER A 109 -7.53 19.37 11.92
N THR A 110 -6.37 19.63 11.30
CA THR A 110 -6.09 20.91 10.64
C THR A 110 -5.15 20.69 9.45
N ALA A 111 -5.65 20.97 8.25
CA ALA A 111 -4.85 21.10 7.04
C ALA A 111 -3.91 22.32 7.17
N SER A 112 -2.64 22.11 6.84
CA SER A 112 -1.80 23.18 6.34
C SER A 112 -0.73 22.58 5.43
N ASP A 113 -0.74 23.04 4.18
CA ASP A 113 0.17 22.70 3.12
C ASP A 113 1.63 22.72 3.56
N THR A 114 2.38 21.66 3.24
CA THR A 114 3.83 21.76 3.06
C THR A 114 4.29 20.80 1.97
N VAL A 115 4.68 21.45 0.86
CA VAL A 115 5.48 20.95 -0.24
C VAL A 115 6.71 20.17 0.24
N GLY A 116 6.98 19.05 -0.43
CA GLY A 116 8.32 18.55 -0.70
C GLY A 116 9.20 18.26 0.51
N SER A 117 9.09 17.05 1.05
CA SER A 117 10.21 16.45 1.78
C SER A 117 10.52 15.10 1.17
N SER A 118 11.64 15.05 0.44
CA SER A 118 12.35 13.83 0.08
C SER A 118 12.77 13.10 1.35
N GLY A 119 11.81 12.42 1.97
CA GLY A 119 12.07 11.47 3.02
C GLY A 119 12.72 10.25 2.38
N SER A 120 14.05 10.19 2.42
CA SER A 120 14.79 8.95 2.21
C SER A 120 14.10 7.84 3.01
N PRO A 121 13.54 6.80 2.36
CA PRO A 121 12.86 5.76 3.08
C PRO A 121 13.92 5.01 3.88
N GLY A 122 13.82 5.08 5.20
CA GLY A 122 14.62 4.24 6.09
C GLY A 122 14.55 2.77 5.64
N PRO A 123 15.55 1.95 6.02
CA PRO A 123 15.61 0.56 5.59
C PRO A 123 14.27 -0.11 5.86
N PHE A 124 13.64 -0.60 4.80
CA PHE A 124 12.34 -1.23 4.90
C PHE A 124 12.46 -2.39 5.89
N PRO A 125 11.68 -2.40 6.98
CA PRO A 125 11.73 -3.52 7.89
C PRO A 125 11.36 -4.78 7.11
N VAL A 126 12.20 -5.80 7.26
CA VAL A 126 11.97 -7.13 6.72
C VAL A 126 11.21 -7.91 7.78
N HIS A 127 10.17 -8.59 7.33
CA HIS A 127 9.32 -9.40 8.18
C HIS A 127 9.15 -10.75 7.51
N LEU A 128 9.17 -11.81 8.30
CA LEU A 128 8.73 -13.11 7.83
C LEU A 128 7.20 -13.12 7.71
N PRO A 129 6.63 -13.93 6.81
CA PRO A 129 5.21 -14.21 6.82
C PRO A 129 4.77 -14.71 8.20
N PHE A 130 3.63 -14.20 8.69
CA PHE A 130 3.14 -14.49 10.04
C PHE A 130 3.08 -15.98 10.38
N PRO A 131 2.55 -16.86 9.50
CA PRO A 131 2.42 -18.26 9.86
C PRO A 131 3.79 -18.92 10.11
N THR A 132 4.79 -18.53 9.33
CA THR A 132 6.17 -19.01 9.46
C THR A 132 6.83 -18.47 10.72
N GLU A 133 6.68 -17.18 11.00
CA GLU A 133 7.17 -16.53 12.22
C GLU A 133 6.58 -17.19 13.48
N HIS A 134 5.26 -17.38 13.50
CA HIS A 134 4.57 -17.99 14.63
C HIS A 134 5.00 -19.45 14.82
N LEU A 135 5.09 -20.23 13.74
CA LEU A 135 5.58 -21.61 13.79
C LEU A 135 7.01 -21.68 14.33
N LEU A 136 7.88 -20.77 13.89
CA LEU A 136 9.24 -20.67 14.38
C LEU A 136 9.27 -20.41 15.89
N MET A 137 8.50 -19.43 16.38
CA MET A 137 8.41 -19.13 17.82
C MET A 137 7.83 -20.29 18.63
N GLU A 138 6.81 -20.99 18.12
CA GLU A 138 6.26 -22.18 18.77
C GLU A 138 7.30 -23.32 18.86
N LYS A 139 8.03 -23.59 17.78
CA LYS A 139 9.08 -24.62 17.75
C LYS A 139 10.24 -24.25 18.68
N LEU A 140 10.62 -22.97 18.71
CA LEU A 140 11.68 -22.48 19.60
C LEU A 140 11.27 -22.65 21.07
N GLN A 141 10.04 -22.27 21.45
CA GLN A 141 9.51 -22.45 22.80
C GLN A 141 9.57 -23.93 23.20
N LYS A 142 9.01 -24.84 22.39
CA LYS A 142 8.99 -26.29 22.71
C LYS A 142 10.39 -26.88 22.83
N THR A 143 11.31 -26.45 21.98
CA THR A 143 12.71 -26.91 22.02
C THR A 143 13.38 -26.48 23.32
N LEU A 144 13.16 -25.24 23.76
CA LEU A 144 13.69 -24.73 25.02
C LEU A 144 13.05 -25.40 26.24
N GLU A 145 11.73 -25.60 26.25
CA GLU A 145 11.04 -26.32 27.33
C GLU A 145 11.59 -27.75 27.49
N PHE A 146 11.84 -28.44 26.38
CA PHE A 146 12.46 -29.76 26.40
C PHE A 146 13.91 -29.70 26.90
N ALA A 147 14.71 -28.74 26.43
CA ALA A 147 16.09 -28.56 26.92
C ALA A 147 16.13 -28.30 28.43
N CYS A 148 15.25 -27.43 28.93
CA CYS A 148 15.13 -27.14 30.36
C CYS A 148 14.67 -28.36 31.16
N TYR A 149 13.74 -29.15 30.63
CA TYR A 149 13.31 -30.40 31.25
C TYR A 149 14.47 -31.40 31.42
N GLN A 150 15.25 -31.61 30.35
CA GLN A 150 16.42 -32.51 30.38
C GLN A 150 17.47 -32.04 31.40
N TYR A 151 17.69 -30.72 31.47
CA TYR A 151 18.55 -30.14 32.51
C TYR A 151 17.99 -30.34 33.92
N GLY A 152 16.69 -30.08 34.13
CA GLY A 152 16.04 -30.26 35.43
C GLY A 152 16.05 -31.71 35.92
N MET A 153 15.97 -32.68 35.01
CA MET A 153 16.14 -34.11 35.33
C MET A 153 17.56 -34.44 35.84
N ARG A 154 18.57 -33.65 35.49
CA ARG A 154 19.94 -33.83 35.96
C ARG A 154 20.21 -33.06 37.26
N GLU A 155 19.79 -31.80 37.32
CA GLU A 155 20.18 -30.86 38.39
C GLU A 155 19.12 -30.67 39.49
N PHE A 156 17.83 -30.90 39.18
CA PHE A 156 16.71 -30.56 40.07
C PHE A 156 15.76 -31.73 40.35
N GLN A 157 16.26 -32.97 40.39
CA GLN A 157 15.44 -34.18 40.54
C GLN A 157 14.43 -34.15 41.69
N SER A 158 14.82 -33.59 42.84
CA SER A 158 13.92 -33.43 44.00
C SER A 158 12.77 -32.47 43.72
N THR A 159 13.04 -31.38 43.00
CA THR A 159 12.03 -30.40 42.56
C THR A 159 11.10 -31.01 41.52
N MET A 160 11.65 -31.72 40.53
CA MET A 160 10.87 -32.40 39.48
C MET A 160 9.82 -33.34 40.09
N LYS A 161 10.22 -34.15 41.08
CA LYS A 161 9.32 -35.06 41.80
C LYS A 161 8.31 -34.33 42.68
N LYS A 162 8.72 -33.27 43.39
CA LYS A 162 7.85 -32.51 44.30
C LYS A 162 6.73 -31.79 43.56
N HIS A 163 7.00 -31.29 42.36
CA HIS A 163 6.04 -30.52 41.56
C HIS A 163 5.35 -31.34 40.47
N ASN A 164 5.57 -32.67 40.44
CA ASN A 164 5.05 -33.58 39.42
C ASN A 164 5.36 -33.11 37.98
N TRP A 165 6.59 -32.67 37.75
CA TRP A 165 7.08 -32.31 36.43
C TRP A 165 7.60 -33.57 35.75
N ASP A 166 6.66 -34.38 35.28
CA ASP A 166 6.89 -35.72 34.73
C ASP A 166 7.10 -35.72 33.21
N CYS A 167 6.73 -34.64 32.51
CA CYS A 167 7.00 -34.43 31.10
C CYS A 167 7.47 -32.98 30.81
N PRO A 168 8.09 -32.74 29.64
CA PRO A 168 8.47 -31.40 29.20
C PRO A 168 7.30 -30.39 29.18
N GLU A 169 6.11 -30.85 28.81
CA GLU A 169 4.90 -30.03 28.70
C GLU A 169 4.31 -29.63 30.06
N ALA A 170 4.71 -30.29 31.15
CA ALA A 170 4.23 -29.97 32.49
C ALA A 170 4.77 -28.64 33.03
N VAL A 171 5.78 -28.05 32.37
CA VAL A 171 6.48 -26.87 32.84
C VAL A 171 6.68 -25.85 31.74
N GLU A 172 6.00 -24.72 31.88
CA GLU A 172 6.10 -23.61 30.96
C GLU A 172 7.46 -22.91 31.05
N LEU A 173 7.94 -22.38 29.92
CA LEU A 173 9.23 -21.71 29.84
C LEU A 173 9.41 -20.56 30.85
N SER A 174 8.34 -19.82 31.19
CA SER A 174 8.40 -18.78 32.23
C SER A 174 8.77 -19.35 33.62
N ARG A 175 8.22 -20.51 33.98
CA ARG A 175 8.54 -21.17 35.26
C ARG A 175 9.98 -21.67 35.27
N TRP A 176 10.47 -22.17 34.14
CA TRP A 176 11.88 -22.51 34.00
C TRP A 176 12.78 -21.31 34.23
N THR A 177 12.43 -20.14 33.69
CA THR A 177 13.24 -18.94 33.87
C THR A 177 13.33 -18.48 35.32
N GLU A 178 12.23 -18.55 36.08
CA GLU A 178 12.24 -18.28 37.52
C GLU A 178 13.14 -19.27 38.26
N ARG A 179 13.00 -20.56 37.94
CA ARG A 179 13.69 -21.64 38.63
C ARG A 179 15.20 -21.63 38.38
N LEU A 180 15.60 -21.35 37.15
CA LEU A 180 16.99 -21.18 36.74
C LEU A 180 17.60 -19.91 37.36
N GLY A 181 16.83 -18.85 37.52
CA GLY A 181 17.28 -17.62 38.18
C GLY A 181 17.52 -17.77 39.69
N GLN A 182 16.76 -18.65 40.36
CA GLN A 182 16.84 -18.83 41.82
C GLN A 182 17.88 -19.86 42.25
N GLU A 183 18.00 -20.99 41.54
CA GLU A 183 18.88 -22.08 41.97
C GLU A 183 19.68 -22.72 40.82
N GLY A 184 19.69 -22.11 39.64
CA GLY A 184 20.48 -22.56 38.51
C GLY A 184 21.98 -22.36 38.73
N LYS A 185 22.73 -23.46 38.76
CA LYS A 185 24.19 -23.44 38.57
C LYS A 185 24.51 -23.39 37.08
N LEU A 186 23.97 -22.39 36.39
CA LEU A 186 24.21 -22.21 34.97
C LEU A 186 25.66 -21.76 34.76
N LYS A 187 26.36 -22.45 33.87
CA LYS A 187 27.66 -21.99 33.39
C LYS A 187 27.40 -20.73 32.58
N GLN A 188 27.75 -19.56 33.13
CA GLN A 188 27.56 -18.26 32.46
C GLN A 188 28.62 -17.97 31.40
N ASP A 189 29.46 -18.97 31.09
CA ASP A 189 30.57 -18.79 30.17
C ASP A 189 30.03 -18.60 28.75
N GLY A 190 30.32 -17.43 28.15
CA GLY A 190 29.91 -17.10 26.80
C GLY A 190 28.48 -16.55 26.62
N PHE A 191 27.82 -16.04 27.66
CA PHE A 191 26.58 -15.28 27.47
C PHE A 191 26.82 -13.92 26.82
N SER A 192 25.94 -13.54 25.89
CA SER A 192 25.94 -12.21 25.28
C SER A 192 25.44 -11.11 26.24
N LYS A 193 24.76 -11.47 27.33
CA LYS A 193 24.13 -10.54 28.28
C LYS A 193 24.01 -11.11 29.70
N PRO A 194 23.70 -10.28 30.71
CA PRO A 194 23.47 -10.75 32.08
C PRO A 194 22.37 -11.82 32.15
N LEU A 195 22.57 -12.84 33.00
CA LEU A 195 21.64 -13.97 33.13
C LEU A 195 20.18 -13.53 33.35
N LYS A 196 19.95 -12.49 34.16
CA LYS A 196 18.59 -11.96 34.41
C LYS A 196 17.93 -11.46 33.14
N GLU A 197 18.66 -10.73 32.29
CA GLU A 197 18.15 -10.21 31.02
C GLU A 197 17.93 -11.33 30.01
N LEU A 198 18.81 -12.33 29.99
CA LEU A 198 18.65 -13.54 29.20
C LEU A 198 17.35 -14.26 29.56
N LEU A 199 17.16 -14.57 30.84
CA LEU A 199 15.97 -15.25 31.33
C LEU A 199 14.68 -14.45 31.07
N GLN A 200 14.73 -13.12 31.18
CA GLN A 200 13.61 -12.26 30.78
C GLN A 200 13.30 -12.38 29.28
N SER A 201 14.33 -12.39 28.43
CA SER A 201 14.15 -12.59 26.99
C SER A 201 13.55 -13.95 26.67
N ILE A 202 14.01 -15.01 27.34
CA ILE A 202 13.47 -16.37 27.22
C ILE A 202 12.00 -16.43 27.66
N ALA A 203 11.61 -15.75 28.75
CA ALA A 203 10.21 -15.66 29.15
C ALA A 203 9.35 -14.94 28.09
N ARG A 204 9.92 -13.95 27.39
CA ARG A 204 9.26 -13.25 26.28
C ARG A 204 9.10 -14.11 25.03
N ILE A 205 9.95 -15.12 24.79
CA ILE A 205 9.77 -16.09 23.69
C ILE A 205 8.41 -16.79 23.85
N ARG A 206 8.11 -17.29 25.05
CA ARG A 206 6.80 -17.89 25.34
C ARG A 206 5.67 -16.90 25.15
N HIS A 207 5.79 -15.69 25.67
CA HIS A 207 4.75 -14.67 25.49
C HIS A 207 4.47 -14.43 24.00
N THR A 208 5.52 -14.34 23.19
CA THR A 208 5.44 -14.13 21.74
C THR A 208 4.77 -15.31 21.04
N ALA A 209 5.15 -16.54 21.39
CA ALA A 209 4.57 -17.75 20.83
C ALA A 209 3.09 -17.92 21.23
N VAL A 210 2.77 -17.87 22.52
CA VAL A 210 1.43 -18.13 23.06
C VAL A 210 0.44 -17.04 22.66
N HIS A 211 0.84 -15.76 22.77
CA HIS A 211 -0.03 -14.63 22.44
C HIS A 211 0.11 -14.16 21.00
N ARG A 212 0.84 -14.91 20.16
CA ARG A 212 0.91 -14.67 18.71
C ARG A 212 1.38 -13.25 18.38
N VAL A 213 2.31 -12.73 19.18
CA VAL A 213 2.81 -11.36 19.06
C VAL A 213 3.76 -11.29 17.87
N ARG A 214 3.59 -10.27 17.02
CA ARG A 214 4.47 -9.97 15.89
C ARG A 214 5.83 -9.50 16.38
N THR A 215 6.87 -9.98 15.71
CA THR A 215 8.27 -9.59 15.93
C THR A 215 8.92 -9.23 14.60
N ASP A 216 9.77 -8.22 14.60
CA ASP A 216 10.59 -7.87 13.43
C ASP A 216 11.81 -8.81 13.31
N SER A 217 12.50 -8.76 12.17
CA SER A 217 13.71 -9.56 11.97
C SER A 217 14.74 -9.39 13.07
N SER A 218 14.90 -8.17 13.59
CA SER A 218 15.87 -7.87 14.65
C SER A 218 15.50 -8.54 15.98
N GLY A 219 14.23 -8.47 16.39
CA GLY A 219 13.72 -9.12 17.58
C GLY A 219 13.78 -10.64 17.48
N LEU A 220 13.52 -11.19 16.29
CA LEU A 220 13.58 -12.63 16.05
C LEU A 220 15.02 -13.17 16.14
N GLN A 221 15.98 -12.48 15.51
CA GLN A 221 17.40 -12.81 15.63
C GLN A 221 17.89 -12.74 17.08
N ARG A 222 17.42 -11.73 17.83
CA ARG A 222 17.73 -11.62 19.27
C ARG A 222 17.16 -12.80 20.06
N PHE A 223 15.91 -13.18 19.84
CA PHE A 223 15.33 -14.36 20.52
C PHE A 223 16.08 -15.65 20.21
N LEU A 224 16.52 -15.83 18.96
CA LEU A 224 17.27 -17.01 18.55
C LEU A 224 18.68 -17.04 19.17
N ALA A 225 19.37 -15.90 19.22
CA ALA A 225 20.66 -15.80 19.90
C ALA A 225 20.54 -16.10 21.40
N ASP A 226 19.52 -15.54 22.05
CA ASP A 226 19.26 -15.73 23.48
C ASP A 226 18.90 -17.19 23.80
N ALA A 227 18.09 -17.82 22.93
CA ALA A 227 17.77 -19.24 23.04
C ALA A 227 19.02 -20.13 22.92
N GLU A 228 19.95 -19.78 22.03
CA GLU A 228 21.20 -20.51 21.86
C GLU A 228 22.11 -20.34 23.09
N ASP A 229 22.23 -19.13 23.62
CA ASP A 229 22.96 -18.84 24.85
C ASP A 229 22.43 -19.70 26.01
N LEU A 230 21.09 -19.74 26.19
CA LEU A 230 20.48 -20.59 27.21
C LEU A 230 20.80 -22.08 26.97
N ALA A 231 20.66 -22.58 25.74
CA ALA A 231 20.97 -23.97 25.42
C ALA A 231 22.43 -24.34 25.72
N ARG A 232 23.38 -23.43 25.47
CA ARG A 232 24.78 -23.61 25.85
C ARG A 232 24.97 -23.72 27.36
N ALA A 233 24.29 -22.90 28.14
CA ALA A 233 24.38 -22.98 29.60
C ALA A 233 23.71 -24.22 30.21
N LEU A 234 22.68 -24.77 29.55
CA LEU A 234 22.07 -26.04 29.93
C LEU A 234 22.97 -27.25 29.58
N GLY A 235 23.96 -27.07 28.71
CA GLY A 235 25.00 -28.06 28.42
C GLY A 235 24.49 -29.29 27.65
N ASP A 236 23.59 -29.09 26.68
CA ASP A 236 23.10 -30.17 25.82
C ASP A 236 23.36 -29.86 24.34
N ASP A 237 24.36 -30.54 23.78
CA ASP A 237 24.83 -30.38 22.40
C ASP A 237 23.73 -30.61 21.35
N THR A 238 22.71 -31.40 21.67
CA THR A 238 21.61 -31.68 20.74
C THR A 238 20.76 -30.43 20.54
N TYR A 239 20.37 -29.77 21.64
CA TYR A 239 19.56 -28.55 21.57
C TYR A 239 20.37 -27.36 21.08
N ILE A 240 21.65 -27.28 21.43
CA ILE A 240 22.55 -26.26 20.87
C ILE A 240 22.56 -26.38 19.35
N LYS A 241 22.86 -27.56 18.80
CA LYS A 241 22.88 -27.77 17.34
C LYS A 241 21.53 -27.47 16.68
N ALA A 242 20.43 -27.90 17.29
CA ALA A 242 19.09 -27.65 16.77
C ALA A 242 18.77 -26.14 16.70
N ILE A 243 19.04 -25.40 17.77
CA ILE A 243 18.79 -23.95 17.84
C ILE A 243 19.76 -23.19 16.94
N SER A 244 21.05 -23.53 16.92
CA SER A 244 22.03 -22.93 16.01
C SER A 244 21.62 -23.10 14.54
N LYS A 245 21.10 -24.27 14.17
CA LYS A 245 20.58 -24.52 12.81
C LYS A 245 19.36 -23.65 12.51
N ILE A 246 18.39 -23.58 13.42
CA ILE A 246 17.22 -22.71 13.25
C ILE A 246 17.66 -21.24 13.10
N ARG A 247 18.65 -20.81 13.89
CA ARG A 247 19.21 -19.45 13.81
C ARG A 247 19.85 -19.18 12.45
N SER A 248 20.74 -20.05 11.98
CA SER A 248 21.42 -19.88 10.69
C SER A 248 20.44 -19.91 9.51
N ASP A 249 19.47 -20.82 9.52
CA ASP A 249 18.44 -20.92 8.47
C ASP A 249 17.59 -19.63 8.44
N THR A 250 17.19 -19.13 9.62
CA THR A 250 16.40 -17.89 9.74
C THR A 250 17.20 -16.67 9.27
N GLU A 251 18.48 -16.56 9.64
CA GLU A 251 19.37 -15.47 9.23
C GLU A 251 19.59 -15.48 7.71
N SER A 252 19.78 -16.65 7.12
CA SER A 252 19.90 -16.81 5.66
C SER A 252 18.64 -16.30 4.95
N VAL A 253 17.46 -16.74 5.39
CA VAL A 253 16.17 -16.31 4.79
C VAL A 253 15.95 -14.82 4.93
N ILE A 254 16.23 -14.24 6.11
CA ILE A 254 16.10 -12.79 6.33
C ILE A 254 17.05 -12.02 5.41
N THR A 255 18.29 -12.49 5.25
CA THR A 255 19.29 -11.85 4.39
C THR A 255 18.84 -11.88 2.92
N GLU A 256 18.41 -13.04 2.43
CA GLU A 256 17.91 -13.22 1.06
C GLU A 256 16.69 -12.31 0.78
N LEU A 257 15.73 -12.26 1.71
CA LEU A 257 14.57 -11.37 1.62
C LEU A 257 14.98 -9.90 1.61
N THR A 258 15.99 -9.53 2.40
CA THR A 258 16.52 -8.16 2.46
C THR A 258 17.11 -7.74 1.12
N GLU A 259 17.97 -8.58 0.53
CA GLU A 259 18.61 -8.26 -0.76
C GLU A 259 17.60 -8.28 -1.91
N THR A 260 16.65 -9.22 -1.91
CA THR A 260 15.57 -9.25 -2.90
C THR A 260 14.74 -7.97 -2.85
N LYS A 261 14.37 -7.50 -1.65
CA LYS A 261 13.58 -6.28 -1.46
C LYS A 261 14.34 -5.02 -1.92
N LYS A 262 15.65 -4.96 -1.67
CA LYS A 262 16.51 -3.88 -2.18
C LYS A 262 16.57 -3.88 -3.70
N SER A 263 16.76 -5.05 -4.32
CA SER A 263 16.80 -5.18 -5.78
C SER A 263 15.48 -4.76 -6.45
N LEU A 264 14.34 -5.22 -5.93
CA LEU A 264 13.02 -4.82 -6.43
C LEU A 264 12.79 -3.31 -6.32
N ARG A 265 13.31 -2.69 -5.25
CA ARG A 265 13.20 -1.25 -5.06
C ARG A 265 14.03 -0.48 -6.08
N LEU A 266 15.26 -0.91 -6.33
CA LEU A 266 16.11 -0.31 -7.36
C LEU A 266 15.43 -0.38 -8.74
N GLN A 267 14.89 -1.55 -9.11
CA GLN A 267 14.16 -1.71 -10.37
C GLN A 267 12.92 -0.81 -10.47
N LEU A 268 12.21 -0.63 -9.35
CA LEU A 268 11.07 0.29 -9.29
C LEU A 268 11.51 1.74 -9.50
N ASP A 269 12.57 2.16 -8.82
CA ASP A 269 13.10 3.52 -8.90
C ASP A 269 13.60 3.82 -10.34
N GLU A 270 14.31 2.88 -10.97
CA GLU A 270 14.75 2.97 -12.38
C GLU A 270 13.56 3.06 -13.36
N ALA A 271 12.54 2.22 -13.18
CA ALA A 271 11.34 2.26 -14.01
C ALA A 271 10.56 3.57 -13.85
N GLN A 272 10.52 4.12 -12.63
CA GLN A 272 9.89 5.41 -12.36
C GLN A 272 10.65 6.56 -13.03
N GLU A 273 11.98 6.54 -13.02
CA GLU A 273 12.81 7.53 -13.71
C GLU A 273 12.59 7.50 -15.22
N GLU A 274 12.59 6.31 -15.83
CA GLU A 274 12.34 6.15 -17.27
C GLU A 274 10.93 6.63 -17.66
N ILE A 275 9.92 6.33 -16.84
CA ILE A 275 8.56 6.85 -17.06
C ILE A 275 8.54 8.38 -16.97
N ALA A 276 9.23 8.97 -15.99
CA ALA A 276 9.31 10.41 -15.83
C ALA A 276 9.97 11.08 -17.04
N LYS A 277 11.05 10.48 -17.56
CA LYS A 277 11.73 10.94 -18.76
C LYS A 277 10.81 10.92 -19.99
N ARG A 278 10.12 9.79 -20.24
CA ARG A 278 9.19 9.68 -21.37
C ARG A 278 8.03 10.66 -21.28
N ARG A 279 7.51 10.91 -20.07
CA ARG A 279 6.48 11.94 -19.86
C ARG A 279 6.99 13.32 -20.27
N ALA A 280 8.20 13.69 -19.84
CA ALA A 280 8.78 14.98 -20.22
C ALA A 280 9.02 15.13 -21.74
N GLU A 281 9.44 14.04 -22.41
CA GLU A 281 9.59 14.02 -23.87
C GLU A 281 8.25 14.20 -24.59
N LEU A 282 7.20 13.51 -24.13
CA LEU A 282 5.85 13.65 -24.66
C LEU A 282 5.28 15.05 -24.44
N ASP A 283 5.44 15.61 -23.24
CA ASP A 283 5.02 16.98 -22.91
C ASP A 283 5.72 18.00 -23.82
N GLN A 284 7.02 17.80 -24.09
CA GLN A 284 7.76 18.64 -25.01
C GLN A 284 7.22 18.53 -26.44
N GLN A 285 6.87 17.31 -26.89
CA GLN A 285 6.33 17.09 -28.22
C GLN A 285 4.93 17.69 -28.37
N GLU A 286 4.06 17.54 -27.37
CA GLU A 286 2.75 18.18 -27.32
C GLU A 286 2.89 19.70 -27.45
N GLN A 287 3.79 20.31 -26.67
CA GLN A 287 4.02 21.76 -26.74
C GLN A 287 4.56 22.21 -28.11
N LYS A 288 5.42 21.43 -28.76
CA LYS A 288 5.90 21.73 -30.12
C LYS A 288 4.74 21.69 -31.13
N ASN A 289 3.86 20.69 -31.03
CA ASN A 289 2.71 20.53 -31.90
C ASN A 289 1.71 21.67 -31.73
N LEU A 290 1.38 22.05 -30.48
CA LEU A 290 0.51 23.18 -30.19
C LEU A 290 1.05 24.49 -30.78
N ARG A 291 2.35 24.79 -30.56
CA ARG A 291 2.99 25.99 -31.13
C ARG A 291 3.02 25.95 -32.66
N HIS A 292 3.11 24.78 -33.28
CA HIS A 292 3.09 24.66 -34.74
C HIS A 292 1.71 24.97 -35.27
N MET A 293 0.67 24.36 -34.69
CA MET A 293 -0.73 24.63 -35.02
C MET A 293 -1.06 26.12 -34.87
N GLU A 294 -0.68 26.75 -33.75
CA GLU A 294 -0.90 28.19 -33.52
C GLU A 294 -0.27 29.06 -34.62
N ARG A 295 0.95 28.73 -35.05
CA ARG A 295 1.65 29.46 -36.12
C ARG A 295 0.98 29.28 -37.48
N GLU A 296 0.48 28.09 -37.78
CA GLU A 296 -0.22 27.85 -39.05
C GLU A 296 -1.60 28.52 -39.06
N ASP A 297 -2.31 28.50 -37.94
CA ASP A 297 -3.60 29.20 -37.78
C ASP A 297 -3.43 30.72 -37.94
N GLU A 298 -2.39 31.31 -37.35
CA GLU A 298 -2.06 32.74 -37.50
C GLU A 298 -1.83 33.12 -38.97
N LYS A 299 -1.06 32.30 -39.71
CA LYS A 299 -0.83 32.51 -41.15
C LYS A 299 -2.11 32.41 -41.96
N TYR A 300 -2.95 31.41 -41.67
CA TYR A 300 -4.22 31.22 -42.38
C TYR A 300 -5.16 32.40 -42.12
N CYS A 301 -5.28 32.85 -40.87
CA CYS A 301 -6.07 34.01 -40.49
C CYS A 301 -5.59 35.29 -41.20
N ALA A 302 -4.28 35.52 -41.28
CA ALA A 302 -3.72 36.66 -42.00
C ALA A 302 -4.07 36.63 -43.50
N LEU A 303 -3.88 35.47 -44.15
CA LEU A 303 -4.19 35.30 -45.58
C LEU A 303 -5.69 35.46 -45.87
N ALA A 304 -6.55 34.89 -45.02
CA ALA A 304 -8.00 35.05 -45.13
C ALA A 304 -8.41 36.51 -44.95
N GLY A 305 -7.81 37.20 -43.98
CA GLY A 305 -7.99 38.64 -43.75
C GLY A 305 -7.60 39.49 -44.96
N GLU A 306 -6.42 39.26 -45.55
CA GLU A 306 -5.98 39.96 -46.76
C GLU A 306 -6.92 39.74 -47.95
N LYS A 307 -7.35 38.49 -48.18
CA LYS A 307 -8.31 38.15 -49.24
C LYS A 307 -9.63 38.88 -49.06
N LEU A 308 -10.16 38.87 -47.83
CA LEU A 308 -11.40 39.56 -47.50
C LEU A 308 -11.26 41.09 -47.67
N GLN A 309 -10.15 41.67 -47.24
CA GLN A 309 -9.89 43.10 -47.37
C GLN A 309 -9.83 43.55 -48.84
N LYS A 310 -9.18 42.76 -49.71
CA LYS A 310 -9.17 43.02 -51.16
C LYS A 310 -10.58 43.00 -51.75
N ALA A 311 -11.42 42.04 -51.36
CA ALA A 311 -12.81 41.96 -51.81
C ALA A 311 -13.65 43.15 -51.32
N LEU A 312 -13.49 43.58 -50.07
CA LEU A 312 -14.20 44.73 -49.51
C LEU A 312 -13.80 46.05 -50.19
N ASN A 313 -12.51 46.23 -50.50
CA ASN A 313 -12.03 47.41 -51.22
C ASN A 313 -12.62 47.52 -52.64
N LEU A 314 -12.86 46.38 -53.30
CA LEU A 314 -13.52 46.33 -54.61
C LEU A 314 -15.00 46.75 -54.55
N ILE A 315 -15.67 46.52 -53.41
CA ILE A 315 -17.05 46.97 -53.19
C ILE A 315 -17.08 48.47 -52.87
N GLY A 316 -16.14 48.96 -52.05
CA GLY A 316 -16.02 50.38 -51.71
C GLY A 316 -15.65 51.27 -52.89
N SER A 317 -14.94 50.75 -53.90
CA SER A 317 -14.61 51.49 -55.12
C SER A 317 -15.79 51.65 -56.10
N PHE A 318 -16.89 50.92 -55.91
CA PHE A 318 -18.11 51.09 -56.69
C PHE A 318 -19.00 52.25 -56.20
N ALA A 319 -18.64 52.88 -55.08
CA ALA A 319 -19.44 53.92 -54.45
C ALA A 319 -19.00 55.36 -54.78
N VAL A 320 -18.54 55.66 -56.01
CA VAL A 320 -18.64 57.01 -56.61
C VAL A 320 -18.67 56.88 -58.13
N ALA A 321 -19.87 56.89 -58.73
CA ALA A 321 -20.05 57.25 -60.13
C ALA A 321 -20.89 58.55 -60.18
N PRO A 322 -20.34 59.68 -60.64
CA PRO A 322 -21.14 60.68 -61.30
C PRO A 322 -21.23 60.32 -62.78
N GLU A 323 -22.47 60.10 -63.21
CA GLU A 323 -22.93 60.19 -64.59
C GLU A 323 -22.16 61.26 -65.40
N THR A 324 -21.63 60.91 -66.58
CA THR A 324 -21.73 61.70 -67.83
C THR A 324 -20.95 61.05 -69.00
N GLY A 325 -21.70 60.64 -70.03
CA GLY A 325 -21.47 61.06 -71.43
C GLY A 325 -20.31 60.47 -72.27
N GLY A 326 -20.62 59.40 -72.99
CA GLY A 326 -20.32 59.06 -74.41
C GLY A 326 -19.09 59.62 -75.16
N VAL A 327 -18.34 58.73 -75.84
CA VAL A 327 -18.34 58.52 -77.32
C VAL A 327 -17.28 57.45 -77.71
N THR A 328 -17.60 56.77 -78.81
CA THR A 328 -17.23 55.49 -79.44
C THR A 328 -15.89 55.34 -80.20
N LEU A 329 -15.35 54.09 -80.17
CA LEU A 329 -14.78 53.20 -81.25
C LEU A 329 -13.50 53.67 -82.00
N ASN A 330 -12.53 52.86 -82.47
CA ASN A 330 -12.27 51.41 -82.59
C ASN A 330 -10.79 51.20 -83.02
N GLY A 331 -10.24 50.00 -82.86
CA GLY A 331 -8.99 49.59 -83.54
C GLY A 331 -8.47 48.21 -83.11
N ASP A 332 -8.81 47.19 -83.90
CA ASP A 332 -8.47 45.76 -83.75
C ASP A 332 -6.97 45.42 -83.76
N GLY A 333 -6.64 44.30 -83.10
CA GLY A 333 -5.34 43.64 -83.11
C GLY A 333 -5.48 42.17 -82.70
N ASP A 334 -5.47 41.33 -83.73
CA ASP A 334 -5.79 39.90 -83.88
C ASP A 334 -4.96 38.86 -83.08
N THR A 335 -5.66 37.77 -82.72
CA THR A 335 -5.31 36.35 -82.45
C THR A 335 -3.99 35.86 -81.84
N GLY A 336 -4.13 34.88 -80.94
CA GLY A 336 -3.13 33.81 -80.76
C GLY A 336 -3.22 33.03 -79.44
N THR A 337 -4.14 32.05 -79.38
CA THR A 337 -4.05 30.74 -78.68
C THR A 337 -2.87 30.46 -77.74
N ASP A 338 -3.13 29.97 -76.51
CA ASP A 338 -2.94 28.53 -76.20
C ASP A 338 -3.56 28.14 -74.85
N ASP A 339 -4.09 26.93 -74.85
CA ASP A 339 -4.85 26.23 -73.83
C ASP A 339 -3.93 25.51 -72.81
N SER A 340 -4.48 25.25 -71.63
CA SER A 340 -4.21 24.06 -70.79
C SER A 340 -2.80 23.80 -70.26
N ASN A 341 -2.62 23.96 -68.94
CA ASN A 341 -2.44 22.78 -68.07
C ASN A 341 -2.54 23.17 -66.58
N LEU A 342 -3.68 22.77 -65.99
CA LEU A 342 -3.68 22.27 -64.62
C LEU A 342 -2.73 21.06 -64.59
N ASP A 343 -1.75 21.06 -63.71
CA ASP A 343 -1.38 19.82 -63.07
C ASP A 343 -1.12 20.05 -61.58
N HIS A 344 -1.89 19.33 -60.79
CA HIS A 344 -1.71 19.16 -59.36
C HIS A 344 -0.46 18.31 -59.14
N ALA A 345 0.44 18.80 -58.29
CA ALA A 345 1.34 17.93 -57.55
C ALA A 345 1.49 18.48 -56.13
N GLU A 346 0.57 18.06 -55.25
CA GLU A 346 0.85 18.05 -53.81
C GLU A 346 1.92 17.00 -53.55
N HIS A 347 3.14 17.46 -53.27
CA HIS A 347 4.19 16.59 -52.75
C HIS A 347 4.11 16.62 -51.23
N PHE A 348 3.29 15.73 -50.68
CA PHE A 348 3.27 15.40 -49.26
C PHE A 348 4.47 14.50 -49.00
N GLU A 349 5.57 15.08 -48.53
CA GLU A 349 6.76 14.31 -48.17
C GLU A 349 6.61 13.84 -46.72
N ASP A 350 6.11 12.62 -46.57
CA ASP A 350 6.23 11.80 -45.37
C ASP A 350 7.73 11.64 -45.04
N CYS A 351 8.17 12.21 -43.92
CA CYS A 351 9.42 11.83 -43.26
C CYS A 351 9.10 11.22 -41.90
N PHE A 352 8.81 9.91 -41.96
CA PHE A 352 9.05 8.99 -40.86
C PHE A 352 10.56 8.67 -40.76
N GLU A 353 10.98 8.46 -39.52
CA GLU A 353 12.14 7.68 -39.07
C GLU A 353 13.54 8.30 -39.17
N SER A 354 14.06 8.70 -38.00
CA SER A 354 15.20 8.02 -37.37
C SER A 354 15.17 8.22 -35.85
#